data_AF-A0A973ZZV9-F1
#
_entry.id   AF-A0A973ZZV9-F1
#
_cell.length_a   1.000
_cell.length_b   1.000
_cell.length_c   1.000
_cell.angle_alpha   90.00
_cell.angle_beta   90.00
_cell.angle_gamma   90.00
#
_symmetry.space_group_name_H-M   'P 1'
#
loop_
_entity.id
_entity.type
_entity.pdbx_description
1 polymer ?
#
loop_
_entity_poly.entity_id
_entity_poly.type
_entity_poly.pdbx_seq_one_letter_code
_entity_poly.pdbx_strand_id
1 'polypeptide(L)'
;MASPSREHLQDLQDLARGVGLRQVRLVTGAIMFAYLISHFLNHALGNISTEALAIGVYYHTEFWQFLPVAITFYSSCLVHTALGIWALYQRREFHWKTIEPLQLTLGLSVPMLIVAHVVGARLGQTLYGQEKLYPQELYTFFISAPNRLWLMLAVLVIAWVHGCIGLYFWLRLRPFFARAAPYLLAAAVLIPTLAMLGIYQGGRATMEDYQDPDWRREELSVQKLGTAAQATTLEKITDRLTIGYLGLLGLVLLARGARALLERRGGMIALSYGNGRTLRVPKGLSVLEASLRYNVPHASVCGGRARCSTCRIRIIGDHAALPEPSPREAFVLHRVGTDDPSIRLACQLRPTADLNFFQLFLPHTMSANAHATHPTRVGQERYLVSMFVDMRGSTQLAEKRLPFDTVFIVNRFLGAVSQAVLEAGGRPNQFIGDGMLALFGLTTDRQVACRQALRAAALIAANIDELNQFLSHDLREPIRFGIGIHGGEVIVGDIGYRDHMVFTALGDAVNVAARLQDMTKALACEAVISDEVRVTAGLADDALPAQEVAIRGRNEPMTVRTVEATRILSALVDDRRAVAA
;
A
#
# COMPACT_ATOMS: atom_id res chain seq x y z
N MET A 1 -35.89 30.02 -21.94
CA MET A 1 -35.19 29.20 -20.92
C MET A 1 -35.18 27.76 -21.43
N ALA A 2 -34.08 27.32 -22.05
CA ALA A 2 -33.97 25.97 -22.59
C ALA A 2 -33.83 24.97 -21.43
N SER A 3 -34.68 23.94 -21.40
CA SER A 3 -34.55 22.83 -20.45
C SER A 3 -33.22 22.13 -20.66
N PRO A 4 -32.47 21.78 -19.59
CA PRO A 4 -31.24 21.02 -19.74
C PRO A 4 -31.51 19.69 -20.46
N SER A 5 -30.64 19.32 -21.40
CA SER A 5 -30.76 18.10 -22.20
C SER A 5 -30.76 16.85 -21.31
N ARG A 6 -31.46 15.79 -21.73
CA ARG A 6 -31.51 14.49 -21.03
C ARG A 6 -30.10 13.92 -20.75
N GLU A 7 -29.13 14.18 -21.62
CA GLU A 7 -27.71 13.83 -21.42
C GLU A 7 -27.10 14.52 -20.20
N HIS A 8 -27.35 15.82 -19.99
CA HIS A 8 -26.82 16.56 -18.83
C HIS A 8 -27.42 16.06 -17.50
N LEU A 9 -28.69 15.63 -17.53
CA LEU A 9 -29.36 15.00 -16.40
C LEU A 9 -28.84 13.57 -16.14
N GLN A 10 -28.49 12.82 -17.19
CA GLN A 10 -27.84 11.51 -17.06
C GLN A 10 -26.41 11.63 -16.55
N ASP A 11 -25.62 12.58 -17.04
CA ASP A 11 -24.26 12.85 -16.55
C ASP A 11 -24.27 13.26 -15.07
N LEU A 12 -25.22 14.12 -14.65
CA LEU A 12 -25.39 14.47 -13.24
C LEU A 12 -25.86 13.27 -12.40
N GLN A 13 -26.71 12.40 -12.94
CA GLN A 13 -27.15 11.17 -12.27
C GLN A 13 -26.02 10.15 -12.17
N ASP A 14 -25.14 10.04 -13.16
CA ASP A 14 -24.00 9.13 -13.17
C ASP A 14 -22.85 9.67 -12.31
N LEU A 15 -22.67 11.00 -12.23
CA LEU A 15 -21.79 11.66 -11.26
C LEU A 15 -22.29 11.43 -9.82
N ALA A 16 -23.61 11.54 -9.59
CA ALA A 16 -24.23 11.30 -8.28
C ALA A 16 -24.22 9.81 -7.88
N ARG A 17 -24.39 8.89 -8.84
CA ARG A 17 -24.24 7.42 -8.63
C ARG A 17 -22.80 7.01 -8.31
N GLY A 18 -21.82 7.86 -8.63
CA GLY A 18 -20.41 7.65 -8.34
C GLY A 18 -19.95 8.02 -6.92
N VAL A 19 -20.74 8.77 -6.13
CA VAL A 19 -20.31 9.22 -4.79
C VAL A 19 -20.65 8.19 -3.73
N GLY A 20 -19.71 7.28 -3.45
CA GLY A 20 -19.88 6.33 -2.36
C GLY A 20 -19.76 6.98 -0.97
N LEU A 21 -20.43 6.42 0.04
CA LEU A 21 -20.31 6.82 1.47
C LEU A 21 -18.87 7.03 1.95
N ARG A 22 -17.90 6.31 1.36
CA ARG A 22 -16.47 6.46 1.65
C ARG A 22 -15.86 7.74 1.08
N GLN A 23 -16.25 8.17 -0.13
CA GLN A 23 -15.82 9.46 -0.68
C GLN A 23 -16.36 10.59 0.17
N VAL A 24 -17.63 10.52 0.56
CA VAL A 24 -18.23 11.50 1.49
C VAL A 24 -17.39 11.56 2.77
N ARG A 25 -17.14 10.42 3.43
CA ARG A 25 -16.31 10.36 4.64
C ARG A 25 -14.91 10.94 4.44
N LEU A 26 -14.31 10.71 3.28
CA LEU A 26 -12.98 11.18 2.97
C LEU A 26 -12.95 12.69 2.76
N VAL A 27 -13.89 13.23 1.99
CA VAL A 27 -14.00 14.66 1.72
C VAL A 27 -14.28 15.41 3.01
N THR A 28 -15.27 14.97 3.79
CA THR A 28 -15.59 15.61 5.08
C THR A 28 -14.42 15.52 6.06
N GLY A 29 -13.73 14.38 6.10
CA GLY A 29 -12.53 14.20 6.91
C GLY A 29 -11.37 15.08 6.47
N ALA A 30 -11.17 15.27 5.16
CA ALA A 30 -10.12 16.14 4.62
C ALA A 30 -10.38 17.63 4.93
N ILE A 31 -11.64 18.06 4.87
CA ILE A 31 -12.03 19.44 5.26
C ILE A 31 -11.74 19.67 6.74
N MET A 32 -12.13 18.74 7.61
CA MET A 32 -11.83 18.82 9.04
C MET A 32 -10.33 18.77 9.33
N PHE A 33 -9.57 17.95 8.58
CA PHE A 33 -8.13 17.85 8.74
C PHE A 33 -7.40 19.12 8.26
N ALA A 34 -7.90 19.78 7.21
CA ALA A 34 -7.40 21.08 6.78
C ALA A 34 -7.59 22.15 7.86
N TYR A 35 -8.77 22.19 8.50
CA TYR A 35 -9.00 23.03 9.68
C TYR A 35 -7.98 22.74 10.78
N LEU A 36 -7.80 21.45 11.12
CA LEU A 36 -6.88 21.02 12.15
C LEU A 36 -5.43 21.45 11.86
N ILE A 37 -4.95 21.25 10.63
CA ILE A 37 -3.62 21.71 10.21
C ILE A 37 -3.49 23.22 10.37
N SER A 38 -4.41 24.00 9.81
CA SER A 38 -4.32 25.46 9.87
C SER A 38 -4.40 25.98 11.32
N HIS A 39 -5.19 25.32 12.15
CA HIS A 39 -5.34 25.68 13.56
C HIS A 39 -4.07 25.34 14.35
N PHE A 40 -3.41 24.21 14.06
CA PHE A 40 -2.16 23.82 14.72
C PHE A 40 -0.99 24.70 14.27
N LEU A 41 -0.94 25.06 12.98
CA LEU A 41 0.03 26.04 12.49
C LEU A 41 -0.16 27.39 13.17
N ASN A 42 -1.41 27.78 13.45
CA ASN A 42 -1.68 28.99 14.24
C ASN A 42 -1.12 28.89 15.67
N HIS A 43 -1.35 27.77 16.35
CA HIS A 43 -0.77 27.52 17.67
C HIS A 43 0.76 27.59 17.66
N ALA A 44 1.39 27.09 16.58
CA ALA A 44 2.83 27.13 16.42
C ALA A 44 3.40 28.55 16.28
N LEU A 45 2.59 29.56 15.92
CA LEU A 45 3.03 30.96 15.91
C LEU A 45 3.37 31.48 17.31
N GLY A 46 2.88 30.83 18.37
CA GLY A 46 3.27 31.14 19.75
C GLY A 46 4.76 30.89 20.03
N ASN A 47 5.47 30.16 19.16
CA ASN A 47 6.93 30.03 19.23
C ASN A 47 7.68 31.30 18.75
N ILE A 48 6.97 32.22 18.09
CA ILE A 48 7.51 33.51 17.64
C ILE A 48 7.16 34.58 18.68
N SER A 49 5.86 34.79 18.93
CA SER A 49 5.36 35.72 19.95
C SER A 49 3.86 35.52 20.18
N THR A 50 3.33 36.08 21.28
CA THR A 50 1.89 36.17 21.54
C THR A 50 1.17 37.01 20.49
N GLU A 51 1.81 38.07 19.99
CA GLU A 51 1.30 38.93 18.91
C GLU A 51 1.15 38.15 17.59
N ALA A 52 2.15 37.36 17.19
CA ALA A 52 2.08 36.55 15.97
C ALA A 52 0.91 35.56 16.02
N LEU A 53 0.67 34.98 17.20
CA LEU A 53 -0.42 34.05 17.45
C LEU A 53 -1.80 34.74 17.48
N ALA A 54 -1.89 36.00 17.93
CA ALA A 54 -3.08 36.84 17.81
C ALA A 54 -3.37 37.25 16.36
N ILE A 55 -2.36 37.66 15.59
CA ILE A 55 -2.51 37.99 14.16
C ILE A 55 -2.94 36.76 13.37
N GLY A 56 -2.31 35.62 13.63
CA GLY A 56 -2.66 34.39 12.96
C GLY A 56 -4.10 33.97 13.23
N VAL A 57 -4.56 34.08 14.50
CA VAL A 57 -5.94 33.66 14.84
C VAL A 57 -6.97 34.53 14.15
N TYR A 58 -6.70 35.82 13.99
CA TYR A 58 -7.56 36.73 13.24
C TYR A 58 -7.78 36.22 11.81
N TYR A 59 -6.72 36.01 11.02
CA TYR A 59 -6.83 35.49 9.65
C TYR A 59 -7.44 34.08 9.59
N HIS A 60 -7.10 33.22 10.56
CA HIS A 60 -7.68 31.89 10.66
C HIS A 60 -9.20 31.99 10.88
N THR A 61 -9.66 32.85 11.79
CA THR A 61 -11.08 33.05 12.04
C THR A 61 -11.80 33.67 10.85
N GLU A 62 -11.25 34.70 10.22
CA GLU A 62 -11.82 35.33 9.01
C GLU A 62 -12.09 34.29 7.92
N PHE A 63 -11.12 33.42 7.62
CA PHE A 63 -11.29 32.40 6.59
C PHE A 63 -12.32 31.33 6.98
N TRP A 64 -12.20 30.75 8.18
CA TRP A 64 -13.06 29.63 8.58
C TRP A 64 -14.48 30.04 8.97
N GLN A 65 -14.67 31.30 9.34
CA GLN A 65 -15.98 31.87 9.66
C GLN A 65 -16.65 32.57 8.47
N PHE A 66 -15.94 32.73 7.34
CA PHE A 66 -16.56 33.15 6.08
C PHE A 66 -17.71 32.19 5.75
N LEU A 67 -18.92 32.74 5.55
CA LEU A 67 -20.18 31.98 5.59
C LEU A 67 -20.19 30.70 4.72
N PRO A 68 -19.75 30.70 3.45
CA PRO A 68 -19.67 29.48 2.64
C PRO A 68 -18.71 28.43 3.20
N VAL A 69 -17.57 28.85 3.75
CA VAL A 69 -16.56 27.97 4.36
C VAL A 69 -17.09 27.42 5.67
N ALA A 70 -17.72 28.25 6.50
CA ALA A 70 -18.33 27.84 7.76
C ALA A 70 -19.42 26.78 7.55
N ILE A 71 -20.34 27.00 6.60
CA ILE A 71 -21.38 26.01 6.26
C ILE A 71 -20.74 24.69 5.85
N THR A 72 -19.76 24.74 4.94
CA THR A 72 -19.03 23.55 4.45
C THR A 72 -18.34 22.80 5.59
N PHE A 73 -17.69 23.52 6.50
CA PHE A 73 -16.99 22.97 7.65
C PHE A 73 -17.95 22.30 8.64
N TYR A 74 -18.99 23.00 9.09
CA TYR A 74 -19.95 22.44 10.07
C TYR A 74 -20.77 21.29 9.50
N SER A 75 -21.19 21.36 8.22
CA SER A 75 -21.80 20.22 7.53
C SER A 75 -20.84 19.02 7.46
N SER A 76 -19.56 19.26 7.19
CA SER A 76 -18.54 18.20 7.20
C SER A 76 -18.38 17.56 8.57
N CYS A 77 -18.32 18.36 9.64
CA CYS A 77 -18.27 17.86 11.03
C CYS A 77 -19.47 16.97 11.37
N LEU A 78 -20.68 17.42 11.04
CA LEU A 78 -21.91 16.67 11.29
C LEU A 78 -21.92 15.35 10.51
N VAL A 79 -21.68 15.41 9.21
CA VAL A 79 -21.71 14.23 8.33
C VAL A 79 -20.59 13.24 8.69
N HIS A 80 -19.39 13.72 8.98
CA HIS A 80 -18.27 12.84 9.37
C HIS A 80 -18.56 12.10 10.67
N THR A 81 -19.09 12.81 11.67
CA THR A 81 -19.47 12.22 12.97
C THR A 81 -20.60 11.21 12.78
N ALA A 82 -21.64 11.54 12.02
CA ALA A 82 -22.74 10.63 11.71
C ALA A 82 -22.26 9.36 11.00
N LEU A 83 -21.33 9.48 10.04
CA LEU A 83 -20.72 8.34 9.36
C LEU A 83 -19.85 7.49 10.31
N GLY A 84 -19.19 8.10 11.30
CA GLY A 84 -18.47 7.39 12.36
C GLY A 84 -19.41 6.56 13.23
N ILE A 85 -20.53 7.15 13.67
CA ILE A 85 -21.56 6.46 14.46
C ILE A 85 -22.23 5.35 13.63
N TRP A 86 -22.53 5.61 12.36
CA TRP A 86 -23.05 4.60 11.44
C TRP A 86 -22.04 3.45 11.24
N ALA A 87 -20.74 3.75 11.16
CA ALA A 87 -19.71 2.74 11.07
C ALA A 87 -19.65 1.88 12.36
N LEU A 88 -19.85 2.48 13.53
CA LEU A 88 -19.97 1.74 14.80
C LEU A 88 -21.18 0.78 14.77
N TYR A 89 -22.34 1.24 14.31
CA TYR A 89 -23.53 0.40 14.17
C TYR A 89 -23.32 -0.74 13.17
N GLN A 90 -22.76 -0.43 12.00
CA GLN A 90 -22.57 -1.39 10.90
C GLN A 90 -21.60 -2.51 11.27
N ARG A 91 -20.51 -2.22 11.98
CA ARG A 91 -19.48 -3.20 12.31
C ARG A 91 -20.05 -4.34 13.14
N ARG A 92 -19.93 -5.58 12.64
CA ARG A 92 -20.36 -6.78 13.37
C ARG A 92 -19.29 -7.26 14.35
N GLU A 93 -18.01 -7.18 13.99
CA GLU A 93 -16.89 -7.63 14.83
C GLU A 93 -15.75 -6.60 14.88
N PHE A 94 -15.03 -6.58 16.00
CA PHE A 94 -13.81 -5.80 16.20
C PHE A 94 -12.62 -6.75 16.16
N HIS A 95 -11.89 -6.74 15.05
CA HIS A 95 -10.58 -7.39 14.98
C HIS A 95 -9.55 -6.47 15.65
N TRP A 96 -9.36 -6.66 16.97
CA TRP A 96 -8.46 -5.87 17.82
C TRP A 96 -6.99 -5.83 17.37
N LYS A 97 -6.60 -6.73 16.46
CA LYS A 97 -5.26 -6.78 15.86
C LYS A 97 -5.06 -5.75 14.74
N THR A 98 -6.10 -5.04 14.32
CA THR A 98 -6.01 -4.00 13.28
C THR A 98 -6.02 -2.62 13.92
N ILE A 99 -5.51 -1.60 13.21
CA ILE A 99 -5.56 -0.19 13.66
C ILE A 99 -6.96 0.45 13.50
N GLU A 100 -7.91 -0.24 12.87
CA GLU A 100 -9.25 0.31 12.61
C GLU A 100 -10.11 0.55 13.87
N PRO A 101 -10.14 -0.34 14.88
CA PRO A 101 -10.79 -0.09 16.16
C PRO A 101 -10.21 1.15 16.83
N LEU A 102 -8.87 1.29 16.83
CA LEU A 102 -8.20 2.47 17.38
C LEU A 102 -8.66 3.74 16.65
N GLN A 103 -8.65 3.75 15.31
CA GLN A 103 -9.11 4.89 14.54
C GLN A 103 -10.57 5.28 14.85
N LEU A 104 -11.45 4.29 15.01
CA LEU A 104 -12.86 4.53 15.34
C LEU A 104 -13.01 5.11 16.74
N THR A 105 -12.34 4.53 17.74
CA THR A 105 -12.38 5.02 19.13
C THR A 105 -11.84 6.44 19.24
N LEU A 106 -10.68 6.71 18.61
CA LEU A 106 -10.12 8.06 18.57
C LEU A 106 -11.08 9.05 17.88
N GLY A 107 -11.68 8.67 16.75
CA GLY A 107 -12.60 9.55 16.04
C GLY A 107 -13.89 9.84 16.81
N LEU A 108 -14.46 8.83 17.47
CA LEU A 108 -15.69 8.99 18.26
C LEU A 108 -15.47 9.69 19.60
N SER A 109 -14.24 9.74 20.14
CA SER A 109 -13.96 10.49 21.36
C SER A 109 -13.82 12.00 21.11
N VAL A 110 -13.35 12.43 19.94
CA VAL A 110 -13.09 13.85 19.63
C VAL A 110 -14.28 14.77 19.92
N PRO A 111 -15.52 14.51 19.46
CA PRO A 111 -16.66 15.41 19.73
C PRO A 111 -16.91 15.62 21.22
N MET A 112 -16.79 14.55 22.03
CA MET A 112 -16.95 14.62 23.48
C MET A 112 -15.83 15.43 24.13
N LEU A 113 -14.59 15.26 23.68
CA LEU A 113 -13.44 15.91 24.33
C LEU A 113 -13.32 17.40 23.99
N ILE A 114 -13.76 17.82 22.80
CA ILE A 114 -13.64 19.22 22.34
C ILE A 114 -14.88 20.08 22.62
N VAL A 115 -16.02 19.48 23.00
CA VAL A 115 -17.30 20.21 23.12
C VAL A 115 -17.22 21.42 24.06
N ALA A 116 -16.54 21.31 25.20
CA ALA A 116 -16.39 22.42 26.14
C ALA A 116 -15.61 23.59 25.54
N HIS A 117 -14.57 23.31 24.74
CA HIS A 117 -13.80 24.33 24.04
C HIS A 117 -14.61 25.00 22.94
N VAL A 118 -15.34 24.22 22.12
CA VAL A 118 -16.19 24.78 21.05
C VAL A 118 -17.35 25.60 21.63
N VAL A 119 -18.01 25.13 22.69
CA VAL A 119 -19.10 25.87 23.34
C VAL A 119 -18.57 27.16 23.97
N GLY A 120 -17.43 27.10 24.67
CA GLY A 120 -16.82 28.27 25.29
C GLY A 120 -16.39 29.33 24.27
N ALA A 121 -15.63 28.93 23.25
CA ALA A 121 -15.08 29.87 22.26
C ALA A 121 -16.15 30.31 21.24
N ARG A 122 -16.84 29.37 20.61
CA ARG A 122 -17.71 29.68 19.45
C ARG A 122 -19.15 29.99 19.84
N LEU A 123 -19.75 29.18 20.70
CA LEU A 123 -21.14 29.40 21.10
C LEU A 123 -21.24 30.61 22.04
N GLY A 124 -20.24 30.83 22.90
CA GLY A 124 -20.10 32.04 23.72
C GLY A 124 -20.07 33.32 22.86
N GLN A 125 -19.24 33.36 21.82
CA GLN A 125 -19.23 34.46 20.85
C GLN A 125 -20.60 34.64 20.17
N THR A 126 -21.22 33.55 19.71
CA THR A 126 -22.47 33.61 18.92
C THR A 126 -23.68 34.03 19.77
N LEU A 127 -23.79 33.55 21.01
CA LEU A 127 -24.93 33.84 21.88
C LEU A 127 -24.78 35.16 22.65
N TYR A 128 -23.54 35.54 22.99
CA TYR A 128 -23.29 36.63 23.94
C TYR A 128 -22.32 37.68 23.42
N GLY A 129 -21.81 37.56 22.20
CA GLY A 129 -20.84 38.51 21.63
C GLY A 129 -19.48 38.49 22.31
N GLN A 130 -19.14 37.40 23.01
CA GLN A 130 -17.86 37.28 23.73
C GLN A 130 -16.67 37.28 22.76
N GLU A 131 -15.68 38.12 23.01
CA GLU A 131 -14.43 38.21 22.24
C GLU A 131 -13.32 37.35 22.85
N LYS A 132 -13.62 36.05 23.04
CA LYS A 132 -12.70 35.14 23.69
C LYS A 132 -11.62 34.67 22.70
N LEU A 133 -10.42 35.23 22.84
CA LEU A 133 -9.24 34.92 22.02
C LEU A 133 -8.17 34.18 22.84
N TYR A 134 -6.95 34.13 22.33
CA TYR A 134 -5.84 33.43 22.99
C TYR A 134 -5.54 33.89 24.42
N PRO A 135 -5.51 35.20 24.76
CA PRO A 135 -5.25 35.62 26.14
C PRO A 135 -6.20 34.97 27.15
N GLN A 136 -7.50 34.91 26.83
CA GLN A 136 -8.53 34.32 27.70
C GLN A 136 -8.43 32.79 27.78
N GLU A 137 -8.15 32.13 26.65
CA GLU A 137 -7.99 30.66 26.62
C GLU A 137 -6.71 30.24 27.35
N LEU A 138 -5.60 30.94 27.14
CA LEU A 138 -4.32 30.68 27.83
C LEU A 138 -4.43 30.99 29.33
N TYR A 139 -5.10 32.08 29.71
CA TYR A 139 -5.47 32.33 31.12
C TYR A 139 -6.25 31.14 31.70
N THR A 140 -7.21 30.60 30.94
CA THR A 140 -7.98 29.43 31.36
C THR A 140 -7.08 28.21 31.57
N PHE A 141 -6.14 27.95 30.66
CA PHE A 141 -5.33 26.74 30.68
C PHE A 141 -4.12 26.78 31.61
N PHE A 142 -3.59 27.96 31.92
CA PHE A 142 -2.38 28.07 32.75
C PHE A 142 -2.65 28.63 34.14
N ILE A 143 -3.76 29.34 34.34
CA ILE A 143 -4.03 30.07 35.59
C ILE A 143 -5.33 29.60 36.25
N SER A 144 -6.48 29.73 35.58
CA SER A 144 -7.78 29.51 36.26
C SER A 144 -8.24 28.05 36.32
N ALA A 145 -7.93 27.24 35.32
CA ALA A 145 -8.31 25.82 35.27
C ALA A 145 -7.22 24.95 34.59
N PRO A 146 -6.05 24.74 35.23
CA PRO A 146 -4.91 24.05 34.61
C PRO A 146 -5.19 22.63 34.11
N ASN A 147 -6.14 21.93 34.72
CA ASN A 147 -6.55 20.59 34.27
C ASN A 147 -7.10 20.59 32.84
N ARG A 148 -7.64 21.73 32.35
CA ARG A 148 -8.11 21.86 30.97
C ARG A 148 -6.98 21.84 29.94
N LEU A 149 -5.76 22.26 30.31
CA LEU A 149 -4.59 22.18 29.43
C LEU A 149 -4.33 20.73 29.01
N TRP A 150 -4.29 19.81 29.97
CA TRP A 150 -4.03 18.39 29.70
C TRP A 150 -5.10 17.76 28.81
N LEU A 151 -6.37 18.12 29.04
CA LEU A 151 -7.46 17.70 28.17
C LEU A 151 -7.23 18.21 26.73
N MET A 152 -6.90 19.50 26.55
CA MET A 152 -6.68 20.09 25.22
C MET A 152 -5.47 19.50 24.50
N LEU A 153 -4.36 19.25 25.20
CA LEU A 153 -3.20 18.56 24.64
C LEU A 153 -3.56 17.12 24.23
N ALA A 154 -4.37 16.42 25.03
CA ALA A 154 -4.86 15.09 24.67
C ALA A 154 -5.76 15.13 23.42
N VAL A 155 -6.70 16.07 23.32
CA VAL A 155 -7.57 16.21 22.13
C VAL A 155 -6.76 16.52 20.89
N LEU A 156 -5.76 17.42 21.01
CA LEU A 156 -4.83 17.77 19.95
C LEU A 156 -4.19 16.51 19.37
N VAL A 157 -3.59 15.67 20.22
CA VAL A 157 -2.94 14.42 19.79
C VAL A 157 -3.96 13.42 19.23
N ILE A 158 -5.08 13.21 19.91
CA ILE A 158 -6.12 12.24 19.51
C ILE A 158 -6.69 12.58 18.12
N ALA A 159 -7.09 13.85 17.90
CA ALA A 159 -7.66 14.31 16.63
C ALA A 159 -6.61 14.22 15.51
N TRP A 160 -5.36 14.60 15.79
CA TRP A 160 -4.26 14.54 14.83
C TRP A 160 -3.95 13.12 14.40
N VAL A 161 -3.77 12.21 15.36
CA VAL A 161 -3.50 10.79 15.10
C VAL A 161 -4.66 10.16 14.32
N HIS A 162 -5.92 10.44 14.71
CA HIS A 162 -7.10 9.98 13.96
C HIS A 162 -7.06 10.41 12.48
N GLY A 163 -6.77 11.69 12.23
CA GLY A 163 -6.66 12.24 10.87
C GLY A 163 -5.50 11.65 10.07
N CYS A 164 -4.32 11.53 10.68
CA CYS A 164 -3.13 10.92 10.08
C CYS A 164 -3.36 9.46 9.67
N ILE A 165 -4.02 8.66 10.53
CA ILE A 165 -4.41 7.28 10.17
C ILE A 165 -5.33 7.30 8.93
N GLY A 166 -6.30 8.21 8.89
CA GLY A 166 -7.22 8.38 7.75
C GLY A 166 -6.50 8.68 6.44
N LEU A 167 -5.59 9.65 6.45
CA LEU A 167 -4.78 10.03 5.30
C LEU A 167 -3.83 8.90 4.86
N TYR A 168 -3.15 8.23 5.80
CA TYR A 168 -2.27 7.12 5.50
C TYR A 168 -2.99 6.02 4.70
N PHE A 169 -4.16 5.58 5.16
CA PHE A 169 -4.94 4.55 4.45
C PHE A 169 -5.48 5.00 3.09
N TRP A 170 -5.60 6.30 2.87
CA TRP A 170 -6.00 6.85 1.57
C TRP A 170 -4.82 6.94 0.61
N LEU A 171 -3.67 7.42 1.08
CA LEU A 171 -2.52 7.75 0.25
C LEU A 171 -1.59 6.57 0.02
N ARG A 172 -1.51 5.58 0.91
CA ARG A 172 -0.50 4.49 0.84
C ARG A 172 -0.48 3.65 -0.44
N LEU A 173 -1.56 3.66 -1.21
CA LEU A 173 -1.66 2.93 -2.49
C LEU A 173 -1.39 3.83 -3.71
N ARG A 174 -1.08 5.11 -3.50
CA ARG A 174 -0.77 6.05 -4.57
C ARG A 174 0.71 5.92 -4.97
N PRO A 175 1.05 5.97 -6.26
CA PRO A 175 2.42 5.75 -6.74
C PRO A 175 3.42 6.78 -6.19
N PHE A 176 2.98 8.01 -5.89
CA PHE A 176 3.83 9.04 -5.31
C PHE A 176 4.08 8.87 -3.80
N PHE A 177 3.29 8.03 -3.10
CA PHE A 177 3.33 7.97 -1.65
C PHE A 177 4.68 7.50 -1.11
N ALA A 178 5.33 6.54 -1.76
CA ALA A 178 6.66 6.08 -1.35
C ALA A 178 7.69 7.22 -1.31
N ARG A 179 7.61 8.17 -2.25
CA ARG A 179 8.47 9.36 -2.31
C ARG A 179 8.05 10.42 -1.29
N ALA A 180 6.74 10.60 -1.08
CA ALA A 180 6.21 11.62 -0.18
C ALA A 180 6.23 11.19 1.31
N ALA A 181 6.29 9.89 1.61
CA ALA A 181 6.13 9.34 2.95
C ALA A 181 7.09 9.94 4.01
N PRO A 182 8.39 10.15 3.73
CA PRO A 182 9.30 10.76 4.70
C PRO A 182 8.89 12.19 5.08
N TYR A 183 8.49 12.99 4.10
CA TYR A 183 8.04 14.38 4.32
C TYR A 183 6.71 14.44 5.05
N LEU A 184 5.77 13.56 4.69
CA LEU A 184 4.49 13.45 5.39
C LEU A 184 4.66 12.99 6.83
N LEU A 185 5.60 12.08 7.09
CA LEU A 185 5.96 11.65 8.45
C LEU A 185 6.60 12.78 9.25
N ALA A 186 7.53 13.52 8.64
CA ALA A 186 8.13 14.70 9.27
C ALA A 186 7.06 15.74 9.64
N ALA A 187 6.14 16.05 8.72
CA ALA A 187 5.01 16.94 9.00
C ALA A 187 4.08 16.39 10.10
N ALA A 188 3.80 15.08 10.08
CA ALA A 188 2.96 14.41 11.07
C ALA A 188 3.53 14.47 12.50
N VAL A 189 4.85 14.59 12.65
CA VAL A 189 5.52 14.76 13.95
C VAL A 189 5.70 16.23 14.29
N LEU A 190 6.24 17.04 13.37
CA LEU A 190 6.63 18.42 13.65
C LEU A 190 5.44 19.35 13.92
N ILE A 191 4.35 19.24 13.16
CA ILE A 191 3.20 20.16 13.31
C ILE A 191 2.60 20.10 14.73
N PRO A 192 2.19 18.93 15.28
CA PRO A 192 1.65 18.90 16.63
C PRO A 192 2.68 19.27 17.69
N THR A 193 3.96 18.91 17.51
CA THR A 193 5.03 19.28 18.46
C THR A 193 5.23 20.78 18.52
N LEU A 194 5.32 21.46 17.37
CA LEU A 194 5.45 22.91 17.31
C LEU A 194 4.20 23.62 17.83
N ALA A 195 3.00 23.09 17.56
CA ALA A 195 1.76 23.62 18.10
C ALA A 195 1.74 23.56 19.64
N MET A 196 2.09 22.42 20.24
CA MET A 196 2.15 22.27 21.70
C MET A 196 3.21 23.17 22.33
N LEU A 197 4.39 23.30 21.71
CA LEU A 197 5.43 24.22 22.18
C LEU A 197 4.96 25.68 22.09
N GLY A 198 4.26 26.07 21.02
CA GLY A 198 3.72 27.41 20.86
C GLY A 198 2.64 27.74 21.89
N ILE A 199 1.75 26.80 22.21
CA ILE A 199 0.77 26.94 23.32
C ILE A 199 1.50 27.11 24.66
N TYR A 200 2.56 26.34 24.91
CA TYR A 200 3.34 26.45 26.13
C TYR A 200 4.05 27.81 26.25
N GLN A 201 4.68 28.29 25.18
CA GLN A 201 5.32 29.61 25.15
C GLN A 201 4.31 30.73 25.35
N GLY A 202 3.17 30.69 24.65
CA GLY A 202 2.08 31.65 24.84
C GLY A 202 1.53 31.63 26.26
N GLY A 203 1.34 30.45 26.85
CA GLY A 203 0.88 30.30 28.23
C GLY A 203 1.84 30.91 29.25
N ARG A 204 3.15 30.70 29.07
CA ARG A 204 4.18 31.35 29.89
C ARG A 204 4.11 32.87 29.81
N ALA A 205 4.02 33.41 28.59
CA ALA A 205 3.89 34.86 28.40
C ALA A 205 2.61 35.39 29.08
N THR A 206 1.48 34.71 28.95
CA THR A 206 0.24 35.08 29.65
C THR A 206 0.37 35.04 31.18
N MET A 207 1.16 34.12 31.75
CA MET A 207 1.43 34.09 33.18
C MET A 207 2.26 35.29 33.66
N GLU A 208 3.17 35.77 32.82
CA GLU A 208 3.95 36.99 33.05
C GLU A 208 3.04 38.22 32.92
N ASP A 209 2.26 38.34 31.84
CA ASP A 209 1.31 39.43 31.59
C ASP A 209 0.24 39.53 32.68
N TYR A 210 -0.21 38.40 33.24
CA TYR A 210 -1.20 38.38 34.32
C TYR A 210 -0.77 39.14 35.58
N GLN A 211 0.54 39.35 35.79
CA GLN A 211 1.03 40.16 36.90
C GLN A 211 0.69 41.65 36.73
N ASP A 212 0.47 42.11 35.49
CA ASP A 212 0.07 43.47 35.18
C ASP A 212 -1.43 43.70 35.52
N PRO A 213 -1.75 44.64 36.43
CA PRO A 213 -3.13 45.03 36.73
C PRO A 213 -3.91 45.55 35.52
N ASP A 214 -3.25 46.21 34.57
CA ASP A 214 -3.89 46.83 33.41
C ASP A 214 -4.32 45.76 32.41
N TRP A 215 -3.42 44.82 32.14
CA TRP A 215 -3.73 43.62 31.37
C TRP A 215 -4.93 42.86 31.96
N ARG A 216 -4.97 42.65 33.28
CA ARG A 216 -6.09 41.96 33.93
C ARG A 216 -7.41 42.71 33.75
N ARG A 217 -7.41 44.04 33.84
CA ARG A 217 -8.63 44.85 33.64
C ARG A 217 -9.15 44.75 32.20
N GLU A 218 -8.24 44.73 31.23
CA GLU A 218 -8.60 44.68 29.82
C GLU A 218 -8.99 43.26 29.37
N GLU A 219 -8.11 42.28 29.58
CA GLU A 219 -8.25 40.92 29.05
C GLU A 219 -9.25 40.06 29.84
N LEU A 220 -9.48 40.37 31.12
CA LEU A 220 -10.47 39.66 31.95
C LEU A 220 -11.77 40.46 32.11
N SER A 221 -12.02 41.40 31.19
CA SER A 221 -13.26 42.17 31.15
C SER A 221 -14.49 41.28 30.88
N VAL A 222 -15.65 41.76 31.31
CA VAL A 222 -16.94 41.07 31.09
C VAL A 222 -17.25 40.89 29.61
N GLN A 223 -16.80 41.78 28.74
CA GLN A 223 -16.97 41.64 27.28
C GLN A 223 -16.20 40.44 26.73
N LYS A 224 -14.97 40.18 27.21
CA LYS A 224 -14.12 39.09 26.72
C LYS A 224 -14.42 37.74 27.37
N LEU A 225 -14.70 37.71 28.68
CA LEU A 225 -14.94 36.46 29.44
C LEU A 225 -16.43 36.12 29.65
N GLY A 226 -17.31 37.11 29.55
CA GLY A 226 -18.72 36.97 29.91
C GLY A 226 -18.99 37.07 31.41
N THR A 227 -20.27 37.01 31.77
CA THR A 227 -20.71 36.98 33.18
C THR A 227 -20.75 35.56 33.74
N ALA A 228 -20.74 35.42 35.07
CA ALA A 228 -20.89 34.12 35.72
C ALA A 228 -22.18 33.37 35.29
N ALA A 229 -23.29 34.10 35.10
CA ALA A 229 -24.55 33.51 34.63
C ALA A 229 -24.46 32.97 33.19
N GLN A 230 -23.76 33.69 32.31
CA GLN A 230 -23.47 33.20 30.95
C GLN A 230 -22.58 31.96 30.99
N ALA A 231 -21.52 31.96 31.82
CA ALA A 231 -20.63 30.81 31.99
C ALA A 231 -21.39 29.56 32.47
N THR A 232 -22.25 29.69 33.49
CA THR A 232 -23.11 28.59 33.96
C THR A 232 -24.06 28.08 32.87
N THR A 233 -24.53 28.96 31.99
CA THR A 233 -25.42 28.58 30.88
C THR A 233 -24.66 27.78 29.82
N LEU A 234 -23.45 28.23 29.44
CA LEU A 234 -22.56 27.52 28.53
C LEU A 234 -22.13 26.15 29.09
N GLU A 235 -21.86 26.07 30.39
CA GLU A 235 -21.57 24.81 31.08
C GLU A 235 -22.75 23.83 31.00
N LYS A 236 -23.97 24.27 31.33
CA LYS A 236 -25.19 23.45 31.18
C LYS A 236 -25.45 22.99 29.76
N ILE A 237 -25.07 23.78 28.75
CA ILE A 237 -25.17 23.38 27.33
C ILE A 237 -24.13 22.30 27.04
N THR A 238 -22.88 22.50 27.49
CA THR A 238 -21.77 21.55 27.36
C THR A 238 -22.14 20.18 27.96
N ASP A 239 -22.69 20.16 29.17
CA ASP A 239 -23.10 18.93 29.85
C ASP A 239 -24.20 18.20 29.08
N ARG A 240 -25.24 18.92 28.65
CA ARG A 240 -26.36 18.34 27.89
C ARG A 240 -25.91 17.76 26.55
N LEU A 241 -25.02 18.45 25.83
CA LEU A 241 -24.45 17.95 24.58
C LEU A 241 -23.60 16.70 24.81
N THR A 242 -22.79 16.70 25.87
CA THR A 242 -21.95 15.56 26.25
C THR A 242 -22.79 14.33 26.60
N ILE A 243 -23.79 14.49 27.47
CA ILE A 243 -24.72 13.42 27.88
C ILE A 243 -25.50 12.92 26.66
N GLY A 244 -26.02 13.82 25.82
CA GLY A 244 -26.76 13.44 24.61
C GLY A 244 -25.91 12.62 23.64
N TYR A 245 -24.65 13.02 23.43
CA TYR A 245 -23.71 12.30 22.57
C TYR A 245 -23.35 10.91 23.13
N LEU A 246 -23.06 10.81 24.43
CA LEU A 246 -22.80 9.52 25.08
C LEU A 246 -24.03 8.60 25.06
N GLY A 247 -25.22 9.16 25.28
CA GLY A 247 -26.49 8.44 25.17
C GLY A 247 -26.73 7.89 23.76
N LEU A 248 -26.44 8.68 22.73
CA LEU A 248 -26.50 8.25 21.33
C LEU A 248 -25.54 7.08 21.04
N LEU A 249 -24.29 7.15 21.51
CA LEU A 249 -23.34 6.06 21.38
C LEU A 249 -23.82 4.79 22.10
N GLY A 250 -24.34 4.93 23.32
CA GLY A 250 -24.93 3.83 24.09
C GLY A 250 -26.11 3.17 23.36
N LEU A 251 -27.05 3.97 22.82
CA LEU A 251 -28.18 3.48 22.04
C LEU A 251 -27.73 2.69 20.80
N VAL A 252 -26.70 3.18 20.10
CA VAL A 252 -26.15 2.51 18.92
C VAL A 252 -25.50 1.17 19.28
N LEU A 253 -24.80 1.09 20.41
CA LEU A 253 -24.24 -0.16 20.92
C LEU A 253 -25.34 -1.16 21.30
N LEU A 254 -26.43 -0.70 21.93
CA LEU A 254 -27.60 -1.53 22.23
C LEU A 254 -28.28 -2.03 20.96
N ALA A 255 -28.53 -1.14 19.99
CA ALA A 255 -29.12 -1.50 18.70
C ALA A 255 -28.26 -2.52 17.93
N ARG A 256 -26.94 -2.38 17.99
CA ARG A 256 -25.98 -3.35 17.44
C ARG A 256 -26.11 -4.72 18.13
N GLY A 257 -26.20 -4.74 19.45
CA GLY A 257 -26.42 -5.97 20.23
C GLY A 257 -27.73 -6.67 19.86
N ALA A 258 -28.83 -5.91 19.78
CA ALA A 258 -30.14 -6.41 19.37
C ALA A 258 -30.10 -7.01 17.95
N ARG A 259 -29.49 -6.32 16.99
CA ARG A 259 -29.30 -6.84 15.62
C ARG A 259 -28.52 -8.15 15.61
N ALA A 260 -27.42 -8.24 16.36
CA ALA A 260 -26.62 -9.46 16.43
C ALA A 260 -27.40 -10.66 16.99
N LEU A 261 -28.31 -10.43 17.96
CA LEU A 261 -29.20 -11.45 18.49
C LEU A 261 -30.26 -11.89 17.46
N LEU A 262 -30.84 -10.94 16.72
CA LEU A 262 -31.82 -11.22 15.66
C LEU A 262 -31.18 -12.00 14.49
N GLU A 263 -29.96 -11.65 14.09
CA GLU A 263 -29.23 -12.36 13.03
C GLU A 263 -28.94 -13.81 13.38
N ARG A 264 -28.69 -14.13 14.66
CA ARG A 264 -28.57 -15.53 15.12
C ARG A 264 -29.88 -16.32 14.98
N ARG A 265 -31.03 -15.64 14.97
CA ARG A 265 -32.35 -16.27 14.77
C ARG A 265 -32.75 -16.37 13.28
N GLY A 266 -32.05 -15.68 12.38
CA GLY A 266 -32.39 -15.54 10.95
C GLY A 266 -32.02 -16.70 10.02
N GLY A 267 -31.66 -17.87 10.57
CA GLY A 267 -31.28 -19.05 9.80
C GLY A 267 -29.78 -19.16 9.53
N MET A 268 -29.30 -20.41 9.41
CA MET A 268 -27.89 -20.77 9.24
C MET A 268 -27.68 -21.39 7.86
N ILE A 269 -26.54 -21.11 7.23
CA ILE A 269 -26.09 -21.71 5.97
C ILE A 269 -24.74 -22.41 6.18
N ALA A 270 -24.46 -23.43 5.38
CA ALA A 270 -23.19 -24.13 5.34
C ALA A 270 -22.28 -23.54 4.25
N LEU A 271 -21.05 -23.20 4.62
CA LEU A 271 -19.97 -22.83 3.71
C LEU A 271 -18.94 -23.94 3.68
N SER A 272 -18.82 -24.65 2.57
CA SER A 272 -17.81 -25.71 2.38
C SER A 272 -16.66 -25.21 1.54
N TYR A 273 -15.46 -25.35 2.11
CA TYR A 273 -14.20 -24.96 1.50
C TYR A 273 -13.61 -26.16 0.76
N GLY A 274 -12.89 -25.90 -0.33
CA GLY A 274 -12.27 -26.93 -1.16
C GLY A 274 -11.25 -27.85 -0.47
N ASN A 275 -10.86 -27.55 0.77
CA ASN A 275 -10.03 -28.43 1.61
C ASN A 275 -10.85 -29.40 2.48
N GLY A 276 -12.16 -29.51 2.25
CA GLY A 276 -13.07 -30.38 3.01
C GLY A 276 -13.59 -29.79 4.32
N ARG A 277 -13.18 -28.57 4.71
CA ARG A 277 -13.71 -27.90 5.91
C ARG A 277 -15.09 -27.30 5.60
N THR A 278 -16.08 -27.56 6.44
CA THR A 278 -17.42 -26.94 6.34
C THR A 278 -17.75 -26.14 7.59
N LEU A 279 -18.30 -24.94 7.41
CA LEU A 279 -18.70 -24.04 8.49
C LEU A 279 -20.18 -23.71 8.43
N ARG A 280 -20.89 -23.79 9.56
CA ARG A 280 -22.25 -23.25 9.66
C ARG A 280 -22.23 -21.81 10.17
N VAL A 281 -22.74 -20.90 9.37
CA VAL A 281 -22.71 -19.46 9.65
C VAL A 281 -24.11 -18.84 9.49
N PRO A 282 -24.44 -17.78 10.25
CA PRO A 282 -25.73 -17.10 10.09
C PRO A 282 -25.82 -16.42 8.72
N LYS A 283 -27.04 -16.36 8.17
CA LYS A 283 -27.31 -15.63 6.92
C LYS A 283 -26.90 -14.15 7.03
N GLY A 284 -26.43 -13.60 5.92
CA GLY A 284 -26.07 -12.17 5.79
C GLY A 284 -24.60 -11.82 6.01
N LEU A 285 -23.75 -12.78 6.41
CA LEU A 285 -22.30 -12.61 6.35
C LEU A 285 -21.80 -12.76 4.92
N SER A 286 -20.80 -11.97 4.55
CA SER A 286 -20.02 -12.27 3.35
C SER A 286 -19.14 -13.50 3.58
N VAL A 287 -18.74 -14.18 2.51
CA VAL A 287 -17.86 -15.36 2.61
C VAL A 287 -16.55 -15.02 3.33
N LEU A 288 -15.98 -13.83 3.10
CA LEU A 288 -14.76 -13.39 3.78
C LEU A 288 -15.01 -13.15 5.28
N GLU A 289 -16.09 -12.47 5.65
CA GLU A 289 -16.45 -12.25 7.06
C GLU A 289 -16.65 -13.59 7.77
N ALA A 290 -17.37 -14.52 7.15
CA ALA A 290 -17.55 -15.88 7.66
C ALA A 290 -16.21 -16.63 7.81
N SER A 291 -15.31 -16.51 6.81
CA SER A 291 -13.98 -17.12 6.88
C SER A 291 -13.19 -16.59 8.08
N LEU A 292 -13.09 -15.26 8.20
CA LEU A 292 -12.30 -14.61 9.24
C LEU A 292 -12.88 -14.87 10.64
N ARG A 293 -14.21 -14.81 10.79
CA ARG A 293 -14.91 -15.05 12.05
C ARG A 293 -14.65 -16.43 12.64
N TYR A 294 -14.55 -17.45 11.79
CA TYR A 294 -14.34 -18.84 12.19
C TYR A 294 -12.87 -19.28 12.02
N ASN A 295 -11.93 -18.32 11.97
CA ASN A 295 -10.50 -18.56 11.84
C ASN A 295 -10.15 -19.49 10.65
N VAL A 296 -10.79 -19.25 9.50
CA VAL A 296 -10.36 -19.79 8.21
C VAL A 296 -9.52 -18.71 7.52
N PRO A 297 -8.22 -18.95 7.31
CA PRO A 297 -7.37 -18.02 6.59
C PRO A 297 -7.91 -17.71 5.19
N HIS A 298 -7.98 -16.43 4.82
CA HIS A 298 -8.52 -15.99 3.53
C HIS A 298 -7.79 -14.74 3.03
N ALA A 299 -7.17 -14.82 1.85
CA ALA A 299 -6.40 -13.71 1.26
C ALA A 299 -7.28 -12.46 1.04
N SER A 300 -6.87 -11.29 1.54
CA SER A 300 -7.67 -10.05 1.40
C SER A 300 -6.82 -8.77 1.53
N VAL A 301 -6.06 -8.41 0.50
CA VAL A 301 -5.13 -7.27 0.53
C VAL A 301 -5.81 -5.94 0.86
N CYS A 302 -7.02 -5.74 0.34
CA CYS A 302 -7.79 -4.53 0.63
C CYS A 302 -8.60 -4.59 1.93
N GLY A 303 -8.51 -5.68 2.71
CA GLY A 303 -9.31 -5.90 3.91
C GLY A 303 -10.81 -6.03 3.63
N GLY A 304 -11.18 -6.65 2.51
CA GLY A 304 -12.59 -6.92 2.16
C GLY A 304 -13.38 -5.76 1.55
N ARG A 305 -12.69 -4.78 0.94
CA ARG A 305 -13.28 -3.54 0.42
C ARG A 305 -13.51 -3.51 -1.09
N ALA A 306 -13.40 -4.66 -1.78
CA ALA A 306 -13.43 -4.78 -3.24
C ALA A 306 -12.52 -3.75 -3.95
N ARG A 307 -11.26 -3.65 -3.52
CA ARG A 307 -10.21 -2.84 -4.18
C ARG A 307 -9.04 -3.64 -4.69
N CYS A 308 -9.10 -4.96 -4.51
CA CYS A 308 -8.16 -5.92 -5.02
C CYS A 308 -8.93 -7.17 -5.38
N SER A 309 -8.32 -8.05 -6.17
CA SER A 309 -8.90 -9.30 -6.61
C SER A 309 -8.41 -10.51 -5.81
N THR A 310 -7.75 -10.29 -4.67
CA THR A 310 -7.09 -11.36 -3.90
C THR A 310 -8.03 -12.25 -3.10
N CYS A 311 -9.23 -11.78 -2.72
CA CYS A 311 -10.21 -12.61 -1.99
C CYS A 311 -11.13 -13.38 -2.94
N ARG A 312 -10.69 -13.64 -4.17
CA ARG A 312 -11.53 -14.35 -5.15
C ARG A 312 -11.74 -15.79 -4.71
N ILE A 313 -12.96 -16.25 -4.88
CA ILE A 313 -13.36 -17.64 -4.73
C ILE A 313 -13.96 -18.11 -6.05
N ARG A 314 -13.81 -19.39 -6.34
CA ARG A 314 -14.54 -20.08 -7.41
C ARG A 314 -15.56 -21.01 -6.78
N ILE A 315 -16.82 -20.79 -7.11
CA ILE A 315 -17.97 -21.55 -6.61
C ILE A 315 -18.06 -22.87 -7.37
N ILE A 316 -18.38 -23.93 -6.65
CA ILE A 316 -18.50 -25.29 -7.17
C ILE A 316 -19.97 -25.67 -7.15
N GLY A 317 -20.52 -26.02 -8.31
CA GLY A 317 -21.91 -26.43 -8.46
C GLY A 317 -22.82 -25.31 -8.97
N ASP A 318 -24.11 -25.38 -8.60
CA ASP A 318 -25.12 -24.43 -9.05
C ASP A 318 -24.87 -23.02 -8.48
N HIS A 319 -24.88 -22.04 -9.38
CA HIS A 319 -24.66 -20.63 -9.09
C HIS A 319 -25.87 -19.76 -9.46
N ALA A 320 -26.99 -20.36 -9.90
CA ALA A 320 -28.22 -19.64 -10.24
C ALA A 320 -28.85 -18.93 -9.02
N ALA A 321 -28.65 -19.45 -7.82
CA ALA A 321 -29.16 -18.88 -6.58
C ALA A 321 -28.27 -17.78 -5.97
N LEU A 322 -27.16 -17.41 -6.64
CA LEU A 322 -26.27 -16.37 -6.14
C LEU A 322 -26.87 -14.98 -6.34
N PRO A 323 -26.68 -14.05 -5.39
CA PRO A 323 -27.06 -12.67 -5.60
C PRO A 323 -26.20 -12.02 -6.70
N GLU A 324 -26.78 -11.11 -7.46
CA GLU A 324 -26.07 -10.32 -8.47
C GLU A 324 -24.81 -9.64 -7.89
N PRO A 325 -23.70 -9.56 -8.65
CA PRO A 325 -22.51 -8.83 -8.22
C PRO A 325 -22.83 -7.37 -7.91
N SER A 326 -22.34 -6.89 -6.77
CA SER A 326 -22.40 -5.46 -6.49
C SER A 326 -21.62 -4.67 -7.57
N PRO A 327 -21.93 -3.40 -7.85
CA PRO A 327 -21.20 -2.61 -8.86
C PRO A 327 -19.67 -2.59 -8.66
N ARG A 328 -19.21 -2.65 -7.40
CA ARG A 328 -17.77 -2.73 -7.08
C ARG A 328 -17.16 -4.09 -7.35
N GLU A 329 -17.94 -5.15 -7.10
CA GLU A 329 -17.53 -6.51 -7.43
C GLU A 329 -17.36 -6.65 -8.94
N ALA A 330 -18.40 -6.27 -9.70
CA ALA A 330 -18.38 -6.28 -11.17
C ALA A 330 -17.20 -5.47 -11.72
N PHE A 331 -16.97 -4.25 -11.22
CA PHE A 331 -15.83 -3.42 -11.63
C PHE A 331 -14.47 -4.12 -11.45
N VAL A 332 -14.26 -4.79 -10.31
CA VAL A 332 -12.99 -5.50 -10.03
C VAL A 332 -12.88 -6.77 -10.87
N LEU A 333 -13.96 -7.54 -11.03
CA LEU A 333 -13.95 -8.78 -11.82
C LEU A 333 -13.68 -8.48 -13.31
N HIS A 334 -14.36 -7.47 -13.87
CA HIS A 334 -14.12 -6.99 -15.23
C HIS A 334 -12.66 -6.56 -15.44
N ARG A 335 -12.06 -5.81 -14.50
CA ARG A 335 -10.65 -5.38 -14.60
C ARG A 335 -9.65 -6.55 -14.59
N VAL A 336 -10.05 -7.70 -14.04
CA VAL A 336 -9.22 -8.91 -13.99
C VAL A 336 -9.51 -9.83 -15.18
N GLY A 337 -10.40 -9.42 -16.09
CA GLY A 337 -10.73 -10.15 -17.31
C GLY A 337 -11.56 -11.40 -17.07
N THR A 338 -12.44 -11.39 -16.07
CA THR A 338 -13.33 -12.52 -15.79
C THR A 338 -14.78 -12.08 -15.66
N ASP A 339 -15.62 -12.58 -16.58
CA ASP A 339 -17.09 -12.47 -16.51
C ASP A 339 -17.74 -13.80 -16.11
N ASP A 340 -16.93 -14.80 -15.72
CA ASP A 340 -17.39 -16.09 -15.22
C ASP A 340 -18.19 -15.92 -13.92
N PRO A 341 -19.50 -16.26 -13.90
CA PRO A 341 -20.37 -16.06 -12.73
C PRO A 341 -19.98 -16.96 -11.54
N SER A 342 -19.21 -18.03 -11.77
CA SER A 342 -18.67 -18.88 -10.72
C SER A 342 -17.55 -18.19 -9.92
N ILE A 343 -16.94 -17.13 -10.46
CA ILE A 343 -15.87 -16.39 -9.80
C ILE A 343 -16.43 -15.15 -9.11
N ARG A 344 -16.32 -15.12 -7.78
CA ARG A 344 -16.86 -14.04 -6.95
C ARG A 344 -15.81 -13.49 -6.00
N LEU A 345 -15.99 -12.26 -5.56
CA LEU A 345 -15.20 -11.72 -4.46
C LEU A 345 -15.81 -12.17 -3.14
N ALA A 346 -15.09 -12.98 -2.35
CA ALA A 346 -15.56 -13.45 -1.06
C ALA A 346 -15.96 -12.31 -0.11
N CYS A 347 -15.36 -11.13 -0.25
CA CYS A 347 -15.71 -9.97 0.56
C CYS A 347 -17.02 -9.27 0.18
N GLN A 348 -17.57 -9.54 -1.01
CA GLN A 348 -18.81 -8.94 -1.49
C GLN A 348 -19.95 -9.96 -1.50
N LEU A 349 -19.67 -11.22 -1.86
CA LEU A 349 -20.65 -12.28 -1.93
C LEU A 349 -21.23 -12.59 -0.54
N ARG A 350 -22.54 -12.39 -0.39
CA ARG A 350 -23.35 -12.75 0.78
C ARG A 350 -24.33 -13.86 0.42
N PRO A 351 -23.96 -15.14 0.59
CA PRO A 351 -24.83 -16.24 0.22
C PRO A 351 -26.09 -16.29 1.09
N THR A 352 -27.21 -16.69 0.48
CA THR A 352 -28.52 -16.89 1.13
C THR A 352 -28.85 -18.37 1.33
N ALA A 353 -28.08 -19.25 0.70
CA ALA A 353 -28.14 -20.70 0.75
C ALA A 353 -26.73 -21.28 0.96
N ASP A 354 -26.63 -22.60 1.09
CA ASP A 354 -25.37 -23.32 1.27
C ASP A 354 -24.47 -23.13 0.04
N LEU A 355 -23.16 -22.99 0.28
CA LEU A 355 -22.20 -22.62 -0.75
C LEU A 355 -20.93 -23.47 -0.65
N ASN A 356 -20.54 -24.07 -1.78
CA ASN A 356 -19.29 -24.81 -1.92
C ASN A 356 -18.33 -24.01 -2.81
N PHE A 357 -17.07 -23.84 -2.42
CA PHE A 357 -16.11 -23.03 -3.19
C PHE A 357 -14.63 -23.37 -2.92
N PHE A 358 -13.75 -23.03 -3.88
CA PHE A 358 -12.30 -22.95 -3.71
C PHE A 358 -11.83 -21.51 -3.55
N GLN A 359 -10.83 -21.29 -2.69
CA GLN A 359 -10.11 -20.01 -2.62
C GLN A 359 -9.08 -19.97 -3.75
N LEU A 360 -9.15 -18.96 -4.63
CA LEU A 360 -8.23 -18.85 -5.76
C LEU A 360 -6.82 -18.39 -5.35
N PHE A 361 -6.69 -17.77 -4.18
CA PHE A 361 -5.43 -17.27 -3.64
C PHE A 361 -5.17 -17.87 -2.27
N LEU A 362 -3.93 -18.34 -2.06
CA LEU A 362 -3.51 -18.81 -0.75
C LEU A 362 -3.36 -17.63 0.22
N PRO A 363 -3.81 -17.78 1.47
CA PRO A 363 -3.80 -16.73 2.49
C PRO A 363 -2.40 -16.27 2.95
N HIS A 364 -1.33 -16.94 2.53
CA HIS A 364 0.05 -16.66 2.96
C HIS A 364 0.67 -15.39 2.36
N THR A 365 -0.10 -14.57 1.64
CA THR A 365 0.39 -13.26 1.20
C THR A 365 0.25 -12.15 2.24
N MET A 366 -0.55 -12.33 3.32
CA MET A 366 -0.72 -11.27 4.33
C MET A 366 -1.03 -11.80 5.74
N SER A 367 -0.01 -12.14 6.51
CA SER A 367 0.03 -11.81 7.94
C SER A 367 1.49 -11.80 8.40
N ALA A 368 1.92 -10.67 8.95
CA ALA A 368 3.08 -10.64 9.82
C ALA A 368 2.90 -11.68 10.95
N ASN A 369 3.90 -12.53 11.11
CA ASN A 369 4.34 -13.23 12.32
C ASN A 369 5.77 -13.69 11.98
N ALA A 370 6.81 -13.03 12.50
CA ALA A 370 7.47 -13.46 13.73
C ALA A 370 7.71 -14.98 13.68
N HIS A 371 8.95 -15.39 13.34
CA HIS A 371 9.57 -16.73 13.37
C HIS A 371 10.08 -17.32 12.04
N ALA A 372 10.04 -16.61 10.91
CA ALA A 372 10.90 -16.92 9.77
C ALA A 372 12.08 -15.93 9.75
N THR A 373 13.31 -16.45 9.76
CA THR A 373 14.57 -15.69 9.84
C THR A 373 14.84 -14.82 8.60
N HIS A 374 14.00 -14.89 7.57
CA HIS A 374 14.01 -13.96 6.44
C HIS A 374 12.58 -13.51 6.09
N PRO A 375 12.29 -12.20 6.07
CA PRO A 375 11.00 -11.71 5.60
C PRO A 375 10.82 -12.07 4.12
N THR A 376 9.70 -12.72 3.80
CA THR A 376 9.33 -13.00 2.41
C THR A 376 9.18 -11.70 1.63
N ARG A 377 9.99 -11.53 0.58
CA ARG A 377 9.96 -10.36 -0.30
C ARG A 377 8.72 -10.45 -1.18
N VAL A 378 7.74 -9.58 -0.93
CA VAL A 378 6.55 -9.41 -1.77
C VAL A 378 6.99 -8.97 -3.17
N GLY A 379 6.42 -9.59 -4.19
CA GLY A 379 6.73 -9.36 -5.61
C GLY A 379 6.91 -7.88 -5.96
N GLN A 380 8.11 -7.49 -6.37
CA GLN A 380 8.42 -6.16 -6.89
C GLN A 380 8.59 -6.24 -8.40
N GLU A 381 7.88 -5.40 -9.15
CA GLU A 381 8.10 -5.22 -10.58
C GLU A 381 9.41 -4.45 -10.78
N ARG A 382 10.31 -5.03 -11.58
CA ARG A 382 11.62 -4.49 -11.86
C ARG A 382 12.12 -4.98 -13.21
N TYR A 383 12.79 -4.10 -13.94
CA TYR A 383 13.54 -4.50 -15.12
C TYR A 383 14.78 -5.30 -14.70
N LEU A 384 14.92 -6.51 -15.24
CA LEU A 384 16.10 -7.35 -15.08
C LEU A 384 16.56 -7.93 -16.40
N VAL A 385 17.83 -8.30 -16.46
CA VAL A 385 18.37 -9.13 -17.54
C VAL A 385 18.50 -10.55 -17.03
N SER A 386 17.83 -11.47 -17.72
CA SER A 386 17.87 -12.91 -17.43
C SER A 386 18.82 -13.59 -18.40
N MET A 387 19.71 -14.41 -17.87
CA MET A 387 20.63 -15.24 -18.64
C MET A 387 20.38 -16.71 -18.30
N PHE A 388 20.13 -17.52 -19.33
CA PHE A 388 20.16 -18.98 -19.20
C PHE A 388 21.44 -19.51 -19.82
N VAL A 389 22.11 -20.42 -19.12
CA VAL A 389 23.30 -21.13 -19.59
C VAL A 389 23.04 -22.62 -19.47
N ASP A 390 23.34 -23.40 -20.50
CA ASP A 390 23.09 -24.85 -20.55
C ASP A 390 24.30 -25.57 -21.13
N MET A 391 24.63 -26.75 -20.60
CA MET A 391 25.70 -27.58 -21.14
C MET A 391 25.20 -28.34 -22.37
N ARG A 392 25.98 -28.34 -23.46
CA ARG A 392 25.63 -29.10 -24.67
C ARG A 392 26.04 -30.55 -24.53
N GLY A 393 25.10 -31.44 -24.83
CA GLY A 393 25.37 -32.88 -24.91
C GLY A 393 25.57 -33.55 -23.54
N SER A 394 25.12 -32.93 -22.46
CA SER A 394 25.18 -33.49 -21.10
C SER A 394 24.51 -34.85 -20.97
N THR A 395 23.42 -35.10 -21.70
CA THR A 395 22.76 -36.41 -21.74
C THR A 395 23.68 -37.48 -22.35
N GLN A 396 24.36 -37.17 -23.46
CA GLN A 396 25.32 -38.10 -24.08
C GLN A 396 26.55 -38.33 -23.20
N LEU A 397 26.96 -37.30 -22.44
CA LEU A 397 28.02 -37.42 -21.45
C LEU A 397 27.60 -38.38 -20.31
N ALA A 398 26.35 -38.30 -19.86
CA ALA A 398 25.79 -39.15 -18.81
C ALA A 398 25.66 -40.63 -19.23
N GLU A 399 25.38 -40.90 -20.51
CA GLU A 399 25.28 -42.27 -21.06
C GLU A 399 26.63 -42.99 -21.14
N LYS A 400 27.72 -42.23 -21.34
CA LYS A 400 29.06 -42.78 -21.61
C LYS A 400 29.96 -42.83 -20.36
N ARG A 401 29.49 -42.37 -19.20
CA ARG A 401 30.27 -42.27 -17.96
C ARG A 401 29.53 -42.83 -16.76
N LEU A 402 30.31 -43.13 -15.71
CA LEU A 402 29.75 -43.46 -14.41
C LEU A 402 29.01 -42.24 -13.83
N PRO A 403 27.88 -42.44 -13.12
CA PRO A 403 27.07 -41.33 -12.61
C PRO A 403 27.83 -40.30 -11.75
N PHE A 404 28.79 -40.75 -10.93
CA PHE A 404 29.60 -39.85 -10.09
C PHE A 404 30.53 -38.95 -10.91
N ASP A 405 31.11 -39.46 -12.00
CA ASP A 405 31.98 -38.68 -12.87
C ASP A 405 31.18 -37.61 -13.64
N THR A 406 29.96 -37.97 -14.08
CA THR A 406 29.02 -37.03 -14.70
C THR A 406 28.66 -35.90 -13.73
N VAL A 407 28.31 -36.24 -12.48
CA VAL A 407 27.99 -35.23 -11.44
C VAL A 407 29.19 -34.33 -11.15
N PHE A 408 30.40 -34.89 -11.09
CA PHE A 408 31.62 -34.10 -10.90
C PHE A 408 31.82 -33.07 -12.03
N ILE A 409 31.70 -33.50 -13.29
CA ILE A 409 31.87 -32.61 -14.46
C ILE A 409 30.78 -31.52 -14.48
N VAL A 410 29.52 -31.88 -14.23
CA VAL A 410 28.41 -30.90 -14.18
C VAL A 410 28.63 -29.88 -13.06
N ASN A 411 29.06 -30.32 -11.87
CA ASN A 411 29.35 -29.39 -10.77
C ASN A 411 30.53 -28.46 -11.09
N ARG A 412 31.56 -28.94 -11.79
CA ARG A 412 32.69 -28.09 -12.22
C ARG A 412 32.26 -27.07 -13.26
N PHE A 413 31.43 -27.47 -14.22
CA PHE A 413 30.83 -26.56 -15.20
C PHE A 413 29.98 -25.49 -14.51
N LEU A 414 29.02 -25.88 -13.67
CA LEU A 414 28.16 -24.95 -12.94
C LEU A 414 28.97 -24.02 -12.03
N GLY A 415 30.07 -24.50 -11.46
CA GLY A 415 31.03 -23.68 -10.70
C GLY A 415 31.69 -22.60 -11.55
N ALA A 416 32.25 -22.97 -12.72
CA ALA A 416 32.88 -22.05 -13.66
C ALA A 416 31.91 -20.97 -14.16
N VAL A 417 30.67 -21.36 -14.47
CA VAL A 417 29.60 -20.45 -14.89
C VAL A 417 29.19 -19.52 -13.74
N SER A 418 29.02 -20.06 -12.53
CA SER A 418 28.64 -19.27 -11.35
C SER A 418 29.68 -18.20 -11.01
N GLN A 419 30.97 -18.56 -11.10
CA GLN A 419 32.07 -17.64 -10.87
C GLN A 419 32.04 -16.47 -11.85
N ALA A 420 31.90 -16.74 -13.16
CA ALA A 420 31.80 -15.70 -14.18
C ALA A 420 30.61 -14.74 -13.97
N VAL A 421 29.45 -15.29 -13.56
CA VAL A 421 28.26 -14.48 -13.26
C VAL A 421 28.49 -13.57 -12.06
N LEU A 422 29.09 -14.08 -10.98
CA LEU A 422 29.39 -13.30 -9.78
C LEU A 422 30.42 -12.20 -10.06
N GLU A 423 31.49 -12.50 -10.80
CA GLU A 423 32.55 -11.55 -11.18
C GLU A 423 32.03 -10.41 -12.06
N ALA A 424 31.05 -10.69 -12.91
CA ALA A 424 30.39 -9.68 -13.73
C ALA A 424 29.34 -8.86 -12.96
N GLY A 425 29.06 -9.18 -11.68
CA GLY A 425 28.07 -8.47 -10.86
C GLY A 425 26.63 -8.98 -11.01
N GLY A 426 26.45 -10.16 -11.59
CA GLY A 426 25.19 -10.90 -11.60
C GLY A 426 25.00 -11.78 -10.38
N ARG A 427 23.83 -12.42 -10.29
CA ARG A 427 23.51 -13.37 -9.23
C ARG A 427 23.06 -14.72 -9.82
N PRO A 428 23.77 -15.83 -9.54
CA PRO A 428 23.25 -17.17 -9.76
C PRO A 428 21.94 -17.35 -8.99
N ASN A 429 20.90 -17.82 -9.66
CA ASN A 429 19.54 -17.82 -9.11
C ASN A 429 18.97 -19.23 -8.97
N GLN A 430 18.91 -20.00 -10.05
CA GLN A 430 18.41 -21.39 -10.03
C GLN A 430 19.29 -22.29 -10.90
N PHE A 431 19.56 -23.50 -10.39
CA PHE A 431 20.19 -24.58 -11.14
C PHE A 431 19.10 -25.51 -11.65
N ILE A 432 19.07 -25.77 -12.97
CA ILE A 432 18.04 -26.56 -13.64
C ILE A 432 18.78 -27.65 -14.42
N GLY A 433 18.89 -28.83 -13.82
CA GLY A 433 19.70 -29.92 -14.39
C GLY A 433 21.17 -29.50 -14.46
N ASP A 434 21.71 -29.49 -15.67
CA ASP A 434 23.05 -29.07 -16.06
C ASP A 434 23.14 -27.59 -16.49
N GLY A 435 22.03 -26.86 -16.40
CA GLY A 435 21.94 -25.44 -16.71
C GLY A 435 21.74 -24.54 -15.49
N MET A 436 21.88 -23.23 -15.72
CA MET A 436 21.75 -22.20 -14.70
C MET A 436 20.99 -20.98 -15.23
N LEU A 437 20.08 -20.47 -14.41
CA LEU A 437 19.48 -19.14 -14.53
C LEU A 437 20.29 -18.14 -13.68
N ALA A 438 20.75 -17.08 -14.32
CA ALA A 438 21.37 -15.91 -13.69
C ALA A 438 20.52 -14.65 -13.90
N LEU A 439 20.55 -13.76 -12.89
CA LEU A 439 19.83 -12.49 -12.89
C LEU A 439 20.82 -11.32 -12.74
N PHE A 440 20.63 -10.28 -13.55
CA PHE A 440 21.37 -9.02 -13.49
C PHE A 440 20.39 -7.85 -13.35
N GLY A 441 20.79 -6.76 -12.66
CA GLY A 441 19.93 -5.59 -12.43
C GLY A 441 19.21 -5.57 -11.07
N LEU A 442 19.51 -6.50 -10.16
CA LEU A 442 18.88 -6.56 -8.83
C LEU A 442 19.14 -5.29 -7.99
N THR A 443 20.31 -4.68 -8.16
CA THR A 443 20.73 -3.47 -7.44
C THR A 443 21.28 -2.38 -8.37
N THR A 444 21.34 -2.64 -9.67
CA THR A 444 21.89 -1.74 -10.70
C THR A 444 20.80 -1.24 -11.65
N ASP A 445 21.14 -0.26 -12.48
CA ASP A 445 20.26 0.23 -13.55
C ASP A 445 20.22 -0.73 -14.76
N ARG A 446 19.32 -0.44 -15.71
CA ARG A 446 19.06 -1.29 -16.88
C ARG A 446 20.28 -1.43 -17.80
N GLN A 447 21.00 -0.33 -18.03
CA GLN A 447 22.13 -0.28 -18.96
C GLN A 447 23.33 -1.06 -18.40
N VAL A 448 23.65 -0.84 -17.12
CA VAL A 448 24.68 -1.58 -16.39
C VAL A 448 24.32 -3.06 -16.34
N ALA A 449 23.07 -3.43 -16.04
CA ALA A 449 22.63 -4.82 -16.03
C ALA A 449 22.85 -5.54 -17.38
N CYS A 450 22.54 -4.87 -18.50
CA CYS A 450 22.78 -5.42 -19.83
C CYS A 450 24.27 -5.64 -20.10
N ARG A 451 25.12 -4.66 -19.77
CA ARG A 451 26.58 -4.79 -19.91
C ARG A 451 27.18 -5.88 -19.02
N GLN A 452 26.70 -5.99 -17.78
CA GLN A 452 27.11 -7.06 -16.86
C GLN A 452 26.76 -8.44 -17.42
N ALA A 453 25.57 -8.63 -17.99
CA ALA A 453 25.19 -9.89 -18.61
C ALA A 453 26.08 -10.25 -19.81
N LEU A 454 26.39 -9.28 -20.68
CA LEU A 454 27.29 -9.49 -21.81
C LEU A 454 28.72 -9.84 -21.38
N ARG A 455 29.23 -9.14 -20.35
CA ARG A 455 30.54 -9.44 -19.75
C ARG A 455 30.57 -10.83 -19.12
N ALA A 456 29.51 -11.24 -18.43
CA ALA A 456 29.39 -12.58 -17.87
C ALA A 456 29.48 -13.65 -18.97
N ALA A 457 28.83 -13.45 -20.12
CA ALA A 457 28.89 -14.38 -21.24
C ALA A 457 30.31 -14.55 -21.81
N ALA A 458 31.11 -13.48 -21.84
CA ALA A 458 32.52 -13.55 -22.22
C ALA A 458 33.38 -14.29 -21.19
N LEU A 459 33.17 -14.00 -19.90
CA LEU A 459 33.88 -14.68 -18.80
C LEU A 459 33.54 -16.16 -18.71
N ILE A 460 32.28 -16.54 -18.98
CA ILE A 460 31.88 -17.95 -19.06
C ILE A 460 32.71 -18.68 -20.13
N ALA A 461 32.90 -18.09 -21.30
CA ALA A 461 33.73 -18.69 -22.36
C ALA A 461 35.16 -18.96 -21.87
N ALA A 462 35.79 -17.95 -21.27
CA ALA A 462 37.15 -18.04 -20.76
C ALA A 462 37.29 -19.12 -19.66
N ASN A 463 36.35 -19.14 -18.70
CA ASN A 463 36.38 -20.10 -17.60
C ASN A 463 36.13 -21.54 -18.09
N ILE A 464 35.28 -21.73 -19.10
CA ILE A 464 35.05 -23.05 -19.70
C ILE A 464 36.23 -23.51 -20.55
N ASP A 465 36.92 -22.60 -21.24
CA ASP A 465 38.16 -22.93 -21.95
C ASP A 465 39.25 -23.40 -20.98
N GLU A 466 39.42 -22.73 -19.84
CA GLU A 466 40.34 -23.16 -18.78
C GLU A 466 39.94 -24.54 -18.21
N LEU A 467 38.65 -24.75 -17.96
CA LEU A 467 38.13 -26.03 -17.49
C LEU A 467 38.37 -27.16 -18.52
N ASN A 468 38.21 -26.87 -19.81
CA ASN A 468 38.49 -27.81 -20.90
C ASN A 468 39.99 -28.16 -20.99
N GLN A 469 40.87 -27.19 -20.76
CA GLN A 469 42.32 -27.46 -20.69
C GLN A 469 42.66 -28.34 -19.50
N PHE A 470 42.09 -28.05 -18.32
CA PHE A 470 42.28 -28.83 -17.11
C PHE A 470 41.81 -30.28 -17.27
N LEU A 471 40.64 -30.47 -17.91
CA LEU A 471 40.03 -31.79 -18.15
C LEU A 471 40.44 -32.44 -19.47
N SER A 472 41.45 -31.89 -20.17
CA SER A 472 41.84 -32.34 -21.52
C SER A 472 42.24 -33.81 -21.60
N HIS A 473 42.77 -34.38 -20.51
CA HIS A 473 43.15 -35.79 -20.43
C HIS A 473 42.01 -36.69 -19.95
N ASP A 474 40.99 -36.09 -19.33
CA ASP A 474 39.85 -36.77 -18.73
C ASP A 474 38.63 -36.77 -19.65
N LEU A 475 38.52 -35.81 -20.58
CA LEU A 475 37.42 -35.64 -21.53
C LEU A 475 37.89 -35.88 -22.98
N ARG A 476 37.15 -36.69 -23.74
CA ARG A 476 37.41 -36.92 -25.18
C ARG A 476 36.96 -35.77 -26.07
N GLU A 477 35.94 -35.04 -25.63
CA GLU A 477 35.38 -33.89 -26.32
C GLU A 477 35.30 -32.72 -25.34
N PRO A 478 35.58 -31.48 -25.77
CA PRO A 478 35.48 -30.31 -24.90
C PRO A 478 34.03 -30.07 -24.50
N ILE A 479 33.84 -29.58 -23.28
CA ILE A 479 32.58 -29.06 -22.78
C ILE A 479 32.18 -27.87 -23.65
N ARG A 480 30.97 -27.94 -24.20
CA ARG A 480 30.34 -26.86 -24.96
C ARG A 480 29.10 -26.38 -24.21
N PHE A 481 28.68 -25.15 -24.47
CA PHE A 481 27.53 -24.54 -23.81
C PHE A 481 26.69 -23.71 -24.78
N GLY A 482 25.52 -23.27 -24.33
CA GLY A 482 24.70 -22.28 -25.02
C GLY A 482 24.17 -21.24 -24.02
N ILE A 483 24.16 -19.97 -24.42
CA ILE A 483 23.69 -18.85 -23.60
C ILE A 483 22.51 -18.13 -24.27
N GLY A 484 21.44 -17.89 -23.52
CA GLY A 484 20.33 -17.04 -23.94
C GLY A 484 20.21 -15.83 -23.02
N ILE A 485 20.17 -14.61 -23.58
CA ILE A 485 20.12 -13.37 -22.80
C ILE A 485 18.95 -12.49 -23.26
N HIS A 486 18.10 -12.09 -22.31
CA HIS A 486 17.02 -11.14 -22.59
C HIS A 486 16.72 -10.23 -21.38
N GLY A 487 16.42 -8.96 -21.67
CA GLY A 487 16.06 -7.93 -20.70
C GLY A 487 14.57 -7.58 -20.78
N GLY A 488 13.95 -7.33 -19.62
CA GLY A 488 12.57 -6.90 -19.56
C GLY A 488 12.04 -6.74 -18.14
N GLU A 489 10.84 -6.18 -18.03
CA GLU A 489 10.14 -6.06 -16.74
C GLU A 489 9.70 -7.43 -16.23
N VAL A 490 10.10 -7.75 -15.01
CA VAL A 490 9.78 -9.00 -14.32
C VAL A 490 9.35 -8.73 -12.88
N ILE A 491 8.67 -9.69 -12.27
CA ILE A 491 8.35 -9.65 -10.85
C ILE A 491 9.39 -10.47 -10.10
N VAL A 492 10.14 -9.86 -9.19
CA VAL A 492 11.06 -10.58 -8.28
C VAL A 492 10.46 -10.78 -6.90
N GLY A 493 10.65 -11.96 -6.34
CA GLY A 493 10.20 -12.27 -4.99
C GLY A 493 10.55 -13.69 -4.57
N ASP A 494 10.19 -14.02 -3.34
CA ASP A 494 10.32 -15.39 -2.85
C ASP A 494 9.13 -16.22 -3.37
N ILE A 495 9.43 -17.27 -4.14
CA ILE A 495 8.45 -18.21 -4.69
C ILE A 495 8.72 -19.59 -4.08
N GLY A 496 7.67 -20.24 -3.56
CA GLY A 496 7.81 -21.55 -2.96
C GLY A 496 6.73 -21.86 -1.94
N TYR A 497 6.95 -22.93 -1.18
CA TYR A 497 6.03 -23.37 -0.14
C TYR A 497 6.77 -23.70 1.16
N ARG A 498 6.35 -23.06 2.25
CA ARG A 498 6.93 -23.23 3.61
C ARG A 498 8.44 -23.00 3.64
N ASP A 499 9.21 -24.06 3.89
CA ASP A 499 10.66 -24.01 4.05
C ASP A 499 11.39 -24.14 2.69
N HIS A 500 10.66 -24.35 1.60
CA HIS A 500 11.18 -24.41 0.24
C HIS A 500 10.88 -23.12 -0.54
N MET A 501 11.32 -21.98 0.00
CA MET A 501 11.23 -20.68 -0.67
C MET A 501 12.50 -20.42 -1.48
N VAL A 502 12.35 -20.07 -2.75
CA VAL A 502 13.44 -19.67 -3.64
C VAL A 502 13.18 -18.25 -4.11
N PHE A 503 14.12 -17.34 -3.83
CA PHE A 503 14.11 -16.02 -4.45
C PHE A 503 14.29 -16.20 -5.96
N THR A 504 13.38 -15.67 -6.78
CA THR A 504 13.49 -15.77 -8.24
C THR A 504 12.73 -14.66 -8.95
N ALA A 505 12.92 -14.56 -10.27
CA ALA A 505 12.19 -13.67 -11.16
C ALA A 505 11.10 -14.44 -11.91
N LEU A 506 9.94 -13.80 -12.10
CA LEU A 506 8.82 -14.32 -12.88
C LEU A 506 8.36 -13.29 -13.91
N GLY A 507 8.24 -13.69 -15.16
CA GLY A 507 7.77 -12.81 -16.23
C GLY A 507 8.11 -13.38 -17.62
N ASP A 508 7.56 -12.76 -18.66
CA ASP A 508 7.84 -13.16 -20.04
C ASP A 508 9.33 -13.09 -20.34
N ALA A 509 10.05 -12.10 -19.78
CA ALA A 509 11.47 -11.92 -20.06
C ALA A 509 12.33 -13.13 -19.65
N VAL A 510 12.00 -13.79 -18.53
CA VAL A 510 12.68 -15.02 -18.08
C VAL A 510 12.43 -16.16 -19.06
N ASN A 511 11.18 -16.33 -19.51
CA ASN A 511 10.81 -17.39 -20.44
C ASN A 511 11.44 -17.19 -21.83
N VAL A 512 11.53 -15.94 -22.29
CA VAL A 512 12.21 -15.60 -23.54
C VAL A 512 13.70 -15.93 -23.44
N ALA A 513 14.39 -15.57 -22.37
CA ALA A 513 15.81 -15.90 -22.19
C ALA A 513 16.08 -17.41 -22.27
N ALA A 514 15.23 -18.24 -21.65
CA ALA A 514 15.32 -19.71 -21.76
C ALA A 514 15.16 -20.19 -23.21
N ARG A 515 14.17 -19.66 -23.94
CA ARG A 515 13.96 -20.01 -25.35
C ARG A 515 15.11 -19.57 -26.24
N LEU A 516 15.70 -18.39 -26.00
CA LEU A 516 16.87 -17.93 -26.74
C LEU A 516 18.05 -18.88 -26.53
N GLN A 517 18.25 -19.38 -25.31
CA GLN A 517 19.28 -20.37 -25.02
C GLN A 517 19.05 -21.66 -25.82
N ASP A 518 17.82 -22.19 -25.83
CA ASP A 518 17.49 -23.39 -26.61
C ASP A 518 17.79 -23.22 -28.11
N MET A 519 17.56 -22.02 -28.65
CA MET A 519 17.79 -21.70 -30.05
C MET A 519 19.26 -21.71 -30.46
N THR A 520 20.19 -21.57 -29.50
CA THR A 520 21.63 -21.67 -29.77
C THR A 520 22.00 -22.99 -30.47
N LYS A 521 21.24 -24.07 -30.22
CA LYS A 521 21.42 -25.39 -30.84
C LYS A 521 21.14 -25.36 -32.34
N ALA A 522 20.01 -24.76 -32.73
CA ALA A 522 19.59 -24.67 -34.13
C ALA A 522 20.41 -23.62 -34.92
N LEU A 523 20.81 -22.54 -34.25
CA LEU A 523 21.59 -21.44 -34.84
C LEU A 523 23.11 -21.69 -34.81
N ALA A 524 23.55 -22.82 -34.24
CA ALA A 524 24.95 -23.23 -34.16
C ALA A 524 25.92 -22.17 -33.58
N CYS A 525 25.46 -21.37 -32.62
CA CYS A 525 26.23 -20.27 -32.00
C CYS A 525 26.36 -20.45 -30.48
N GLU A 526 27.30 -19.80 -29.81
CA GLU A 526 27.46 -19.90 -28.35
C GLU A 526 26.43 -19.06 -27.57
N ALA A 527 26.00 -17.92 -28.11
CA ALA A 527 24.93 -17.13 -27.49
C ALA A 527 23.90 -16.56 -28.47
N VAL A 528 22.69 -16.37 -27.96
CA VAL A 528 21.61 -15.61 -28.60
C VAL A 528 21.13 -14.53 -27.63
N ILE A 529 21.16 -13.29 -28.09
CA ILE A 529 20.86 -12.10 -27.28
C ILE A 529 19.69 -11.38 -27.92
N SER A 530 18.68 -10.97 -27.16
CA SER A 530 17.61 -10.13 -27.73
C SER A 530 18.14 -8.77 -28.18
N ASP A 531 17.58 -8.19 -29.25
CA ASP A 531 18.00 -6.85 -29.71
C ASP A 531 17.83 -5.76 -28.63
N GLU A 532 16.82 -5.91 -27.77
CA GLU A 532 16.58 -5.06 -26.62
C GLU A 532 17.81 -4.93 -25.70
N VAL A 533 18.51 -6.03 -25.41
CA VAL A 533 19.72 -6.02 -24.56
C VAL A 533 20.88 -5.31 -25.26
N ARG A 534 21.01 -5.47 -26.57
CA ARG A 534 22.02 -4.74 -27.37
C ARG A 534 21.77 -3.24 -27.34
N VAL A 535 20.53 -2.83 -27.60
CA VAL A 535 20.11 -1.41 -27.58
C VAL A 535 20.33 -0.82 -26.19
N THR A 536 19.84 -1.48 -25.15
CA THR A 536 19.95 -1.00 -23.77
C THR A 536 21.40 -0.99 -23.26
N ALA A 537 22.26 -1.92 -23.71
CA ALA A 537 23.70 -1.88 -23.44
C ALA A 537 24.43 -0.72 -24.16
N GLY A 538 23.82 -0.13 -25.18
CA GLY A 538 24.42 0.92 -26.00
C GLY A 538 25.46 0.39 -26.99
N LEU A 539 25.26 -0.82 -27.53
CA LEU A 539 26.10 -1.37 -28.59
C LEU A 539 25.62 -0.88 -29.97
N ALA A 540 26.56 -0.69 -30.90
CA ALA A 540 26.25 -0.32 -32.28
C ALA A 540 25.37 -1.37 -32.98
N ASP A 541 24.64 -0.95 -34.01
CA ASP A 541 23.66 -1.81 -34.70
C ASP A 541 24.30 -2.93 -35.53
N ASP A 542 25.52 -2.70 -36.00
CA ASP A 542 26.36 -3.65 -36.72
C ASP A 542 27.31 -4.46 -35.81
N ALA A 543 27.28 -4.22 -34.49
CA ALA A 543 28.20 -4.87 -33.55
C ALA A 543 28.01 -6.39 -33.48
N LEU A 544 26.81 -6.89 -33.79
CA LEU A 544 26.47 -8.32 -33.81
C LEU A 544 25.47 -8.62 -34.93
N PRO A 545 25.59 -9.78 -35.63
CA PRO A 545 24.64 -10.20 -36.67
C PRO A 545 23.20 -10.25 -36.15
N ALA A 546 22.27 -9.64 -36.89
CA ALA A 546 20.84 -9.68 -36.59
C ALA A 546 20.13 -10.80 -37.36
N GLN A 547 19.16 -11.43 -36.70
CA GLN A 547 18.27 -12.41 -37.29
C GLN A 547 16.87 -12.28 -36.68
N GLU A 548 15.83 -12.38 -37.49
CA GLU A 548 14.46 -12.50 -36.99
C GLU A 548 14.12 -13.95 -36.70
N VAL A 549 13.54 -14.17 -35.52
CA VAL A 549 13.20 -15.52 -35.06
C VAL A 549 11.80 -15.56 -34.47
N ALA A 550 11.07 -16.64 -34.76
CA ALA A 550 9.78 -16.91 -34.16
C ALA A 550 9.96 -17.52 -32.76
N ILE A 551 9.45 -16.84 -31.74
CA ILE A 551 9.50 -17.33 -30.36
C ILE A 551 8.15 -17.98 -30.03
N ARG A 552 8.17 -19.28 -29.72
CA ARG A 552 6.96 -20.05 -29.35
C ARG A 552 6.17 -19.34 -28.25
N GLY A 553 4.92 -18.97 -28.53
CA GLY A 553 4.05 -18.28 -27.56
C GLY A 553 4.04 -16.76 -27.67
N ARG A 554 4.72 -16.17 -28.66
CA ARG A 554 4.52 -14.78 -29.10
C ARG A 554 3.99 -14.76 -30.53
N ASN A 555 3.13 -13.79 -30.84
CA ASN A 555 2.50 -13.64 -32.16
C ASN A 555 3.41 -12.90 -33.16
N GLU A 556 4.36 -12.12 -32.67
CA GLU A 556 5.29 -11.33 -33.48
C GLU A 556 6.70 -11.93 -33.43
N PRO A 557 7.43 -11.98 -34.56
CA PRO A 557 8.83 -12.38 -34.58
C PRO A 557 9.68 -11.38 -33.77
N MET A 558 10.75 -11.87 -33.17
CA MET A 558 11.69 -11.06 -32.40
C MET A 558 13.03 -10.97 -33.14
N THR A 559 13.59 -9.78 -33.23
CA THR A 559 14.97 -9.58 -33.66
C THR A 559 15.92 -10.01 -32.54
N VAL A 560 16.84 -10.92 -32.86
CA VAL A 560 17.89 -11.41 -31.97
C VAL A 560 19.26 -11.22 -32.61
N ARG A 561 20.28 -11.20 -31.76
CA ARG A 561 21.69 -11.09 -32.12
C ARG A 561 22.37 -12.42 -31.84
N THR A 562 22.94 -13.03 -32.88
CA THR A 562 23.69 -14.29 -32.75
C THR A 562 25.15 -14.00 -32.46
N VAL A 563 25.74 -14.78 -31.56
CA VAL A 563 27.14 -14.67 -31.17
C VAL A 563 27.77 -16.04 -31.33
N GLU A 564 28.56 -16.21 -32.39
CA GLU A 564 29.23 -17.49 -32.67
C GLU A 564 30.18 -17.87 -31.54
N ALA A 565 31.01 -16.93 -31.08
CA ALA A 565 31.94 -17.12 -29.96
C ALA A 565 31.80 -15.99 -28.93
N THR A 566 31.39 -16.28 -27.69
CA THR A 566 31.06 -15.24 -26.70
C THR A 566 32.25 -14.45 -26.18
N ARG A 567 33.48 -14.95 -26.37
CA ARG A 567 34.72 -14.20 -26.05
C ARG A 567 34.80 -12.83 -26.73
N ILE A 568 34.16 -12.65 -27.90
CA ILE A 568 34.16 -11.36 -28.61
C ILE A 568 33.41 -10.27 -27.85
N LEU A 569 32.50 -10.65 -26.94
CA LEU A 569 31.70 -9.71 -26.16
C LEU A 569 32.55 -8.90 -25.17
N SER A 570 33.72 -9.38 -24.74
CA SER A 570 34.60 -8.61 -23.85
C SER A 570 35.02 -7.30 -24.50
N ALA A 571 35.47 -7.35 -25.76
CA ALA A 571 35.90 -6.18 -26.51
C ALA A 571 34.76 -5.15 -26.72
N LEU A 572 33.51 -5.62 -26.84
CA LEU A 572 32.34 -4.76 -27.03
C LEU A 572 31.88 -4.07 -25.73
N VAL A 573 32.16 -4.67 -24.58
CA VAL A 573 31.70 -4.16 -23.27
C VAL A 573 32.77 -3.36 -22.55
N ASP A 574 34.06 -3.68 -22.77
CA ASP A 574 35.22 -3.03 -22.14
C ASP A 574 35.63 -1.72 -22.81
N ASP A 575 35.04 -1.37 -23.97
CA ASP A 575 35.36 -0.12 -24.67
C ASP A 575 34.90 1.10 -23.85
N ARG A 576 35.88 1.73 -23.19
CA ARG A 576 35.73 2.90 -22.35
C ARG A 576 35.37 4.11 -23.21
N ARG A 577 34.10 4.51 -23.21
CA ARG A 577 33.77 5.92 -23.02
C ARG A 577 33.32 6.15 -21.59
N ALA A 578 34.33 6.34 -20.73
CA ALA A 578 34.18 7.17 -19.55
C ALA A 578 33.81 8.58 -20.03
N VAL A 579 32.57 9.02 -19.83
CA VAL A 579 32.22 10.44 -19.78
C VAL A 579 31.14 10.61 -18.72
N ALA A 580 31.52 11.41 -17.72
CA ALA A 580 30.67 11.93 -16.67
C ALA A 580 29.45 12.69 -17.22
N ALA A 581 28.31 12.52 -16.56
CA ALA A 581 27.27 13.54 -16.34
C ALA A 581 26.45 13.14 -15.12
#